data_AF-A0A5B9MA93-F1
#
_entry.id   AF-A0A5B9MA93-F1
#
_cell.length_a   1.000
_cell.length_b   1.000
_cell.length_c   1.000
_cell.angle_alpha   90.00
_cell.angle_beta   90.00
_cell.angle_gamma   90.00
#
_symmetry.space_group_name_H-M   'P 1'
#
loop_
_entity.id
_entity.type
_entity.pdbx_description
1 polymer ?
#
loop_
_entity_poly.entity_id
_entity_poly.type
_entity_poly.pdbx_seq_one_letter_code
_entity_poly.pdbx_strand_id
1 'polypeptide(L)'
;MQEFCENCRRIHSGNHVCRKSGPAASGNPSRWEWRQAVRKVCNESCEHWGSVNGSKGCTLIPKLHPGKKPCDIGPYFHAKGLACLADPPKYQSRDEVCQIAFPEFRHECQGGSLAIVTAMIGDQAKELGELTLPPMQAYADRCGADLVVIDRDQFPAWPIANKFAVESIAEKYDRTLFLDIDCYVRDTCPNLFERCGRGAIWMHPDRPFIGSDKFLRKDARILGKQGQRLQCYNTGVALMDREHASVWHPPECVSETTHTLEQSSVEVRAVDAGHAIRNLPTRFNSQYWMGQRFWRSVDDAQIIHFANADHSTRLAQIERLVNGSWVQPIVVMTTPRTGSNLLVDSLATHPQAVSASEWFSPTLTGVPAANRARGLGYCNLFKVFESERQMDGFKEIRDRSFRIYLYRRDVDAQLTSWRLACESGWFVAETRDKPVPFPANATEQIAAAERVFRADADLAIAYEDMIANWNDTIANILRLAKWKLATLQQARRRIKPRAVVGR
;
A
#
# COMPACT_ATOMS: atom_id res chain seq x y z
N MET A 1 28.41 12.97 48.77
CA MET A 1 28.87 13.34 47.42
C MET A 1 27.80 12.91 46.42
N GLN A 2 27.37 13.82 45.55
CA GLN A 2 26.48 13.48 44.44
C GLN A 2 27.35 13.22 43.22
N GLU A 3 27.15 12.08 42.55
CA GLU A 3 27.93 11.68 41.38
C GLU A 3 27.00 11.49 40.18
N PHE A 4 27.44 11.99 39.02
CA PHE A 4 26.71 11.86 37.75
C PHE A 4 27.13 10.57 37.06
N CYS A 5 26.18 9.69 36.74
CA CYS A 5 26.45 8.45 36.03
C CYS A 5 26.33 8.68 34.51
N GLU A 6 27.43 8.61 33.78
CA GLU A 6 27.45 8.85 32.32
C GLU A 6 26.63 7.83 31.53
N ASN A 7 26.50 6.59 32.02
CA ASN A 7 25.76 5.54 31.31
C ASN A 7 24.24 5.77 31.29
N CYS A 8 23.65 6.34 32.35
CA CYS A 8 22.21 6.59 32.42
C CYS A 8 21.85 8.10 32.42
N ARG A 9 22.86 8.97 32.45
CA ARG A 9 22.77 10.44 32.51
C ARG A 9 21.92 10.97 33.67
N ARG A 10 22.10 10.41 34.87
CA ARG A 10 21.41 10.84 36.11
C ARG A 10 22.40 11.08 37.25
N ILE A 11 22.02 11.97 38.17
CA ILE A 11 22.77 12.26 39.40
C ILE A 11 22.25 11.37 40.52
N HIS A 12 23.16 10.71 41.24
CA HIS A 12 22.83 9.84 42.36
C HIS A 12 23.56 10.27 43.62
N SER A 13 22.91 10.06 44.77
CA SER A 13 23.53 10.17 46.09
C SER A 13 23.86 8.76 46.60
N GLY A 14 25.15 8.45 46.74
CA GLY A 14 25.65 7.14 47.18
C GLY A 14 26.15 6.24 46.05
N ASN A 15 26.71 5.07 46.39
CA ASN A 15 27.32 4.14 45.43
C ASN A 15 26.28 3.57 44.45
N HIS A 16 26.29 4.08 43.22
CA HIS A 16 25.40 3.65 42.14
C HIS A 16 26.11 2.64 41.21
N VAL A 17 25.50 1.48 40.97
CA VAL A 17 25.99 0.48 40.01
C VAL A 17 25.01 0.35 38.86
N CYS A 18 25.40 0.86 37.69
CA CYS A 18 24.57 0.88 36.48
C CYS A 18 24.55 -0.51 35.81
N ARG A 19 23.42 -1.24 35.87
CA ARG A 19 23.25 -2.51 35.15
C ARG A 19 22.90 -2.23 33.68
N LYS A 20 23.83 -2.55 32.77
CA LYS A 20 23.66 -2.42 31.31
C LYS A 20 22.40 -3.16 30.82
N SER A 21 21.53 -2.46 30.11
CA SER A 21 20.57 -3.06 29.19
C SER A 21 20.28 -2.11 28.02
N GLY A 22 20.67 -2.52 26.81
CA GLY A 22 20.17 -2.04 25.52
C GLY A 22 20.64 -0.65 25.03
N PRO A 23 20.81 -0.46 23.71
CA PRO A 23 21.09 0.86 23.14
C PRO A 23 19.93 1.82 23.41
N ALA A 24 20.26 3.02 23.86
CA ALA A 24 19.32 4.06 24.23
C ALA A 24 18.41 4.44 23.05
N ALA A 25 17.10 4.30 23.24
CA ALA A 25 16.14 5.06 22.45
C ALA A 25 16.43 6.55 22.70
N SER A 26 16.65 7.32 21.64
CA SER A 26 16.71 8.78 21.68
C SER A 26 15.36 9.32 22.15
N GLY A 27 15.21 9.46 23.46
CA GLY A 27 13.99 9.93 24.11
C GLY A 27 13.86 11.44 23.96
N ASN A 28 13.34 11.91 22.84
CA ASN A 28 12.55 13.14 22.89
C ASN A 28 11.37 12.88 23.84
N PRO A 29 11.11 13.74 24.85
CA PRO A 29 9.95 13.58 25.70
C PRO A 29 8.72 13.49 24.80
N SER A 30 7.83 12.54 25.09
CA SER A 30 6.56 12.47 24.37
C SER A 30 5.88 13.83 24.45
N ARG A 31 5.12 14.19 23.42
CA ARG A 31 4.33 15.45 23.41
C ARG A 31 3.48 15.62 24.67
N TRP A 32 3.11 14.51 25.32
CA TRP A 32 2.40 14.50 26.60
C TRP A 32 3.31 14.91 27.77
N GLU A 33 4.50 14.34 27.91
CA GLU A 33 5.47 14.69 28.96
C GLU A 33 5.93 16.14 28.86
N TRP A 34 6.19 16.64 27.65
CA TRP A 34 6.52 18.06 27.43
C TRP A 34 5.38 18.98 27.89
N ARG A 35 4.12 18.63 27.57
CA ARG A 35 2.95 19.39 28.03
C ARG A 35 2.79 19.39 29.54
N GLN A 36 3.12 18.29 30.23
CA GLN A 36 3.06 18.24 31.69
C GLN A 36 4.15 19.11 32.34
N ALA A 37 5.37 19.10 31.77
CA ALA A 37 6.45 19.94 32.25
C ALA A 37 6.12 21.44 32.11
N VAL A 38 5.61 21.87 30.95
CA VAL A 38 5.16 23.26 30.73
C VAL A 38 4.01 23.62 31.67
N ARG A 39 3.04 22.72 31.84
CA ARG A 39 1.90 22.93 32.75
C ARG A 39 2.34 23.13 34.20
N LYS A 40 3.35 22.37 34.65
CA LYS A 40 3.90 22.49 36.01
C LYS A 40 4.61 23.83 36.22
N VAL A 41 5.43 24.26 35.25
CA VAL A 41 6.16 25.52 35.34
C VAL A 41 5.24 26.75 35.25
N CYS A 42 4.27 26.73 34.33
CA CYS A 42 3.37 27.88 34.13
C CYS A 42 2.31 28.03 35.23
N ASN A 43 1.84 26.95 35.85
CA ASN A 43 0.76 27.02 36.85
C ASN A 43 1.23 27.32 38.27
N GLU A 44 2.51 27.12 38.60
CA GLU A 44 2.99 27.22 39.98
C GLU A 44 3.67 28.57 40.32
N SER A 45 3.94 29.46 39.36
CA SER A 45 4.77 30.65 39.64
C SER A 45 4.56 31.93 38.83
N CYS A 46 3.58 32.02 37.92
CA CYS A 46 3.40 33.22 37.10
C CYS A 46 2.10 33.99 37.41
N GLU A 47 2.24 35.14 38.07
CA GLU A 47 1.13 36.04 38.46
C GLU A 47 0.36 36.64 37.26
N HIS A 48 0.90 36.51 36.04
CA HIS A 48 0.33 37.11 34.82
C HIS A 48 -0.62 36.18 34.04
N TRP A 49 -0.71 34.89 34.39
CA TRP A 49 -1.46 33.89 33.64
C TRP A 49 -2.47 33.18 34.53
N GLY A 50 -3.75 33.21 34.14
CA GLY A 50 -4.83 32.52 34.82
C GLY A 50 -5.47 31.44 33.94
N SER A 51 -5.99 30.39 34.57
CA SER A 51 -6.89 29.44 33.91
C SER A 51 -8.27 30.08 33.78
N VAL A 52 -8.69 30.43 32.56
CA VAL A 52 -10.05 30.91 32.30
C VAL A 52 -10.89 29.76 31.73
N ASN A 53 -11.94 29.36 32.46
CA ASN A 53 -13.02 28.47 32.03
C ASN A 53 -12.59 27.12 31.42
N GLY A 54 -11.75 26.36 32.12
CA GLY A 54 -11.50 24.94 31.78
C GLY A 54 -10.84 24.70 30.41
N SER A 55 -10.37 25.74 29.73
CA SER A 55 -9.65 25.62 28.46
C SER A 55 -8.16 25.32 28.71
N LYS A 56 -7.59 24.42 27.90
CA LYS A 56 -6.22 23.89 28.04
C LYS A 56 -5.15 24.84 27.48
N GLY A 57 -5.22 26.11 27.84
CA GLY A 57 -4.23 27.12 27.48
C GLY A 57 -4.20 28.24 28.52
N CYS A 58 -3.00 28.72 28.85
CA CYS A 58 -2.85 29.92 29.67
C CYS A 58 -3.31 31.12 28.84
N THR A 59 -4.12 32.00 29.43
CA THR A 59 -4.50 33.28 28.81
C THR A 59 -4.04 34.43 29.71
N LEU A 60 -3.56 35.51 29.11
CA LEU A 60 -3.19 36.75 29.81
C LEU A 60 -4.37 37.29 30.60
N ILE A 61 -4.15 37.64 31.87
CA ILE A 61 -5.20 38.23 32.71
C ILE A 61 -5.44 39.66 32.23
N PRO A 62 -6.60 39.98 31.61
CA PRO A 62 -6.80 41.29 30.97
C PRO A 62 -6.74 42.46 31.96
N LYS A 63 -7.07 42.19 33.23
CA LYS A 63 -7.05 43.16 34.32
C LYS A 63 -5.67 43.71 34.64
N LEU A 64 -4.60 42.96 34.35
CA LEU A 64 -3.21 43.37 34.57
C LEU A 64 -2.59 44.04 33.33
N HIS A 65 -3.25 43.93 32.16
CA HIS A 65 -2.73 44.46 30.89
C HIS A 65 -3.85 45.05 30.00
N PRO A 66 -4.52 46.14 30.43
CA PRO A 66 -5.59 46.74 29.65
C PRO A 66 -5.05 47.27 28.31
N GLY A 67 -5.65 46.82 27.20
CA GLY A 67 -5.36 47.30 25.85
C GLY A 67 -4.45 46.43 24.97
N LYS A 68 -3.97 45.26 25.44
CA LYS A 68 -3.14 44.35 24.63
C LYS A 68 -3.88 43.06 24.25
N LYS A 69 -3.81 42.63 22.98
CA LYS A 69 -4.29 41.31 22.56
C LYS A 69 -3.19 40.26 22.75
N PRO A 70 -3.53 38.96 22.97
CA PRO A 70 -2.54 37.90 23.17
C PRO A 70 -1.52 37.72 22.03
N CYS A 71 -1.82 38.21 20.83
CA CYS A 71 -0.95 38.18 19.66
C CYS A 71 0.01 39.39 19.54
N ASP A 72 -0.17 40.44 20.36
CA ASP A 72 0.60 41.70 20.22
C ASP A 72 1.92 41.68 21.01
N ILE A 73 2.25 40.56 21.66
CA ILE A 73 3.51 40.39 22.39
C ILE A 73 4.36 39.44 21.54
N GLY A 74 5.31 40.02 20.80
CA GLY A 74 6.34 39.30 20.05
C GLY A 74 7.22 38.40 20.95
N PRO A 75 8.26 37.76 20.38
CA PRO A 75 8.97 36.64 21.00
C PRO A 75 9.40 36.95 22.44
N TYR A 76 9.02 36.03 23.34
CA TYR A 76 9.03 36.14 24.79
C TYR A 76 10.29 36.80 25.37
N PHE A 77 10.09 37.89 26.13
CA PHE A 77 11.14 38.53 26.93
C PHE A 77 11.30 37.89 28.31
N HIS A 78 12.55 37.93 28.79
CA HIS A 78 13.09 37.37 30.01
C HIS A 78 12.33 37.74 31.30
N ALA A 79 12.08 36.73 32.14
CA ALA A 79 11.81 36.93 33.56
C ALA A 79 12.97 36.36 34.39
N LYS A 80 13.59 37.22 35.22
CA LYS A 80 14.50 36.87 36.35
C LYS A 80 15.85 36.21 36.03
N GLY A 81 16.62 36.72 35.06
CA GLY A 81 18.07 36.47 35.00
C GLY A 81 18.52 35.01 34.83
N LEU A 82 17.60 34.08 34.56
CA LEU A 82 17.88 32.72 34.15
C LEU A 82 17.60 32.61 32.66
N ALA A 83 18.52 32.02 31.90
CA ALA A 83 18.26 31.68 30.51
C ALA A 83 17.03 30.77 30.47
N CYS A 84 16.03 31.13 29.66
CA CYS A 84 14.89 30.28 29.43
C CYS A 84 15.42 28.96 28.86
N LEU A 85 15.37 27.88 29.64
CA LEU A 85 15.74 26.53 29.20
C LEU A 85 14.80 25.98 28.12
N ALA A 86 13.77 26.75 27.75
CA ALA A 86 13.10 26.63 26.47
C ALA A 86 13.67 27.70 25.53
N ASP A 87 14.74 27.36 24.82
CA ASP A 87 14.85 27.80 23.44
C ASP A 87 13.90 26.85 22.68
N PRO A 88 12.59 27.16 22.51
CA PRO A 88 11.82 26.41 21.54
C PRO A 88 12.59 26.58 20.22
N PRO A 89 12.84 25.50 19.45
CA PRO A 89 13.50 25.65 18.17
C PRO A 89 12.81 26.80 17.45
N LYS A 90 13.58 27.84 17.08
CA LYS A 90 13.07 28.99 16.33
C LYS A 90 12.22 28.39 15.22
N TYR A 91 10.89 28.48 15.33
CA TYR A 91 10.06 28.20 14.19
C TYR A 91 10.42 29.34 13.27
N GLN A 92 11.21 29.01 12.23
CA GLN A 92 11.42 29.87 11.08
C GLN A 92 10.08 30.53 10.78
N SER A 93 10.10 31.85 10.60
CA SER A 93 8.87 32.56 10.26
C SER A 93 8.24 31.84 9.07
N ARG A 94 6.92 31.87 8.95
CA ARG A 94 6.22 31.24 7.82
C ARG A 94 6.76 31.72 6.46
N ASP A 95 7.42 32.87 6.45
CA ASP A 95 8.06 33.51 5.30
C ASP A 95 9.45 32.93 4.97
N GLU A 96 10.11 32.22 5.91
CA GLU A 96 11.44 31.61 5.72
C GLU A 96 11.41 30.16 5.17
N VAL A 97 10.24 29.53 5.06
CA VAL A 97 10.10 28.10 4.63
C VAL A 97 10.04 27.94 3.10
N CYS A 98 10.32 29.00 2.34
CA CYS A 98 10.21 29.01 0.89
C CYS A 98 11.56 28.74 0.20
N GLN A 99 12.08 27.52 0.28
CA GLN A 99 13.44 27.22 -0.25
C GLN A 99 13.57 25.88 -0.98
N ILE A 100 12.59 25.45 -1.76
CA ILE A 100 12.88 24.46 -2.82
C ILE A 100 13.13 25.24 -4.10
N ALA A 101 14.39 25.56 -4.38
CA ALA A 101 14.78 26.09 -5.68
C ALA A 101 14.82 24.95 -6.69
N PHE A 102 14.26 25.16 -7.88
CA PHE A 102 14.21 24.17 -8.94
C PHE A 102 15.33 24.44 -9.94
N PRO A 103 16.43 23.66 -9.93
CA PRO A 103 17.50 23.85 -10.89
C PRO A 103 17.02 23.54 -12.32
N GLU A 104 17.58 24.25 -13.30
CA GLU A 104 17.30 24.00 -14.71
C GLU A 104 17.79 22.59 -15.12
N PHE A 105 16.88 21.75 -15.62
CA PHE A 105 17.25 20.48 -16.25
C PHE A 105 17.54 20.72 -17.74
N ARG A 106 18.68 20.22 -18.23
CA ARG A 106 19.08 20.35 -19.63
C ARG A 106 19.11 18.98 -20.29
N HIS A 107 18.23 18.78 -21.26
CA HIS A 107 18.17 17.59 -22.11
C HIS A 107 18.48 17.93 -23.56
N GLU A 108 19.27 17.15 -24.28
CA GLU A 108 19.42 17.32 -25.73
C GLU A 108 18.51 16.32 -26.46
N CYS A 109 17.79 16.80 -27.48
CA CYS A 109 16.93 15.94 -28.29
C CYS A 109 17.79 14.95 -29.09
N GLN A 110 17.39 13.67 -29.14
CA GLN A 110 18.16 12.63 -29.85
C GLN A 110 17.75 12.52 -31.34
N GLY A 111 16.98 13.49 -31.84
CA GLY A 111 16.56 13.59 -33.23
C GLY A 111 15.13 13.13 -33.49
N GLY A 112 14.46 12.51 -32.50
CA GLY A 112 13.05 12.15 -32.56
C GLY A 112 12.09 13.34 -32.37
N SER A 113 10.86 13.23 -32.87
CA SER A 113 9.78 14.18 -32.59
C SER A 113 8.91 13.77 -31.41
N LEU A 114 9.05 12.52 -30.93
CA LEU A 114 8.29 11.95 -29.81
C LEU A 114 9.24 11.51 -28.71
N ALA A 115 8.84 11.69 -27.45
CA ALA A 115 9.59 11.17 -26.30
C ALA A 115 8.70 10.35 -25.37
N ILE A 116 9.25 9.25 -24.87
CA ILE A 116 8.79 8.57 -23.66
C ILE A 116 9.75 8.93 -22.54
N VAL A 117 9.24 9.45 -21.43
CA VAL A 117 10.04 9.97 -20.32
C VAL A 117 9.73 9.17 -19.06
N THR A 118 10.75 8.81 -18.29
CA THR A 118 10.59 8.23 -16.96
C THR A 118 11.59 8.81 -15.96
N ALA A 119 11.27 8.75 -14.67
CA ALA A 119 12.13 9.20 -13.58
C ALA A 119 12.66 8.01 -12.77
N MET A 120 13.97 7.78 -12.83
CA MET A 120 14.67 6.69 -12.17
C MET A 120 15.61 7.24 -11.09
N ILE A 121 15.02 7.72 -9.98
CA ILE A 121 15.76 8.42 -8.91
C ILE A 121 15.98 7.51 -7.70
N GLY A 122 17.24 7.29 -7.34
CA GLY A 122 17.65 6.46 -6.19
C GLY A 122 17.70 4.96 -6.50
N ASP A 123 18.22 4.17 -5.55
CA ASP A 123 18.58 2.77 -5.82
C ASP A 123 17.36 1.86 -6.02
N GLN A 124 16.27 2.08 -5.28
CA GLN A 124 15.01 1.35 -5.52
C GLN A 124 14.46 1.58 -6.92
N ALA A 125 14.54 2.81 -7.44
CA ALA A 125 14.10 3.11 -8.79
C ALA A 125 14.99 2.45 -9.84
N LYS A 126 16.31 2.36 -9.60
CA LYS A 126 17.25 1.65 -10.48
C LYS A 126 16.93 0.15 -10.55
N GLU A 127 16.68 -0.48 -9.40
CA GLU A 127 16.26 -1.90 -9.35
C GLU A 127 14.97 -2.14 -10.14
N LEU A 128 14.00 -1.22 -10.06
CA LEU A 128 12.79 -1.29 -10.89
C LEU A 128 13.11 -1.10 -12.37
N GLY A 129 13.99 -0.15 -12.69
CA GLY A 129 14.43 0.17 -14.05
C GLY A 129 15.08 -1.02 -14.77
N GLU A 130 15.80 -1.89 -14.06
CA GLU A 130 16.33 -3.13 -14.62
C GLU A 130 15.23 -4.02 -15.24
N LEU A 131 14.00 -3.96 -14.70
CA LEU A 131 12.87 -4.73 -15.18
C LEU A 131 11.92 -3.94 -16.10
N THR A 132 11.78 -2.63 -15.90
CA THR A 132 10.79 -1.81 -16.63
C THR A 132 11.34 -1.03 -17.81
N LEU A 133 12.62 -0.66 -17.82
CA LEU A 133 13.22 0.03 -18.95
C LEU A 133 13.24 -0.81 -20.24
N PRO A 134 13.56 -2.12 -20.23
CA PRO A 134 13.51 -2.92 -21.45
C PRO A 134 12.14 -2.93 -22.16
N PRO A 135 11.00 -3.20 -21.49
CA PRO A 135 9.70 -3.10 -22.15
C PRO A 135 9.30 -1.66 -22.51
N MET A 136 9.73 -0.64 -21.75
CA MET A 136 9.53 0.77 -22.13
C MET A 136 10.31 1.13 -23.40
N GLN A 137 11.57 0.70 -23.53
CA GLN A 137 12.39 0.91 -24.72
C GLN A 137 11.76 0.23 -25.93
N ALA A 138 11.37 -1.04 -25.79
CA ALA A 138 10.69 -1.76 -26.86
C ALA A 138 9.39 -1.06 -27.30
N TYR A 139 8.69 -0.40 -26.37
CA TYR A 139 7.51 0.39 -26.71
C TYR A 139 7.86 1.73 -27.38
N ALA A 140 8.92 2.41 -26.94
CA ALA A 140 9.46 3.61 -27.57
C ALA A 140 9.85 3.35 -29.03
N ASP A 141 10.58 2.26 -29.28
CA ASP A 141 10.99 1.81 -30.62
C ASP A 141 9.79 1.58 -31.54
N ARG A 142 8.75 0.90 -31.04
CA ARG A 142 7.49 0.67 -31.79
C ARG A 142 6.76 1.97 -32.13
N CYS A 143 6.91 3.00 -31.30
CA CYS A 143 6.27 4.30 -31.52
C CYS A 143 7.13 5.25 -32.35
N GLY A 144 8.40 4.92 -32.62
CA GLY A 144 9.38 5.86 -33.18
C GLY A 144 9.66 7.02 -32.23
N ALA A 145 9.75 6.76 -30.93
CA ALA A 145 9.99 7.75 -29.89
C ALA A 145 11.35 7.52 -29.21
N ASP A 146 11.94 8.60 -28.70
CA ASP A 146 13.14 8.53 -27.86
C ASP A 146 12.76 8.13 -26.43
N LEU A 147 13.53 7.25 -25.79
CA LEU A 147 13.39 6.97 -24.35
C LEU A 147 14.33 7.87 -23.56
N VAL A 148 13.77 8.75 -22.73
CA VAL A 148 14.51 9.70 -21.89
C VAL A 148 14.36 9.31 -20.42
N VAL A 149 15.48 9.09 -19.75
CA VAL A 149 15.51 8.72 -18.32
C VAL A 149 16.05 9.89 -17.50
N ILE A 150 15.23 10.39 -16.56
CA ILE A 150 15.63 11.38 -15.56
C ILE A 150 16.25 10.61 -14.38
N ASP A 151 17.57 10.65 -14.23
CA ASP A 151 18.32 9.86 -13.24
C ASP A 151 19.04 10.69 -12.17
N ARG A 152 18.93 12.02 -12.25
CA ARG A 152 19.54 12.96 -11.29
C ARG A 152 18.54 13.42 -10.25
N ASP A 153 18.86 13.20 -8.98
CA ASP A 153 18.05 13.73 -7.88
C ASP A 153 18.34 15.22 -7.65
N GLN A 154 17.44 16.06 -8.15
CA GLN A 154 17.46 17.50 -7.93
C GLN A 154 16.71 17.90 -6.66
N PHE A 155 15.85 17.02 -6.13
CA PHE A 155 14.92 17.31 -5.05
C PHE A 155 14.94 16.23 -3.96
N PRO A 156 16.05 16.05 -3.24
CA PRO A 156 16.15 15.00 -2.22
C PRO A 156 15.14 15.17 -1.08
N ALA A 157 14.72 16.41 -0.79
CA ALA A 157 13.69 16.71 0.21
C ALA A 157 12.26 16.39 -0.27
N TRP A 158 12.05 16.28 -1.59
CA TRP A 158 10.77 15.95 -2.19
C TRP A 158 10.98 15.13 -3.48
N PRO A 159 11.35 13.84 -3.39
CA PRO A 159 11.83 13.08 -4.55
C PRO A 159 10.86 13.00 -5.74
N ILE A 160 9.55 13.04 -5.49
CA ILE A 160 8.53 13.07 -6.55
C ILE A 160 8.58 14.35 -7.40
N ALA A 161 9.15 15.45 -6.88
CA ALA A 161 9.33 16.70 -7.61
C ALA A 161 10.34 16.60 -8.76
N ASN A 162 11.18 15.56 -8.79
CA ASN A 162 12.05 15.30 -9.94
C ASN A 162 11.25 15.12 -11.24
N LYS A 163 9.95 14.80 -11.17
CA LYS A 163 9.07 14.78 -12.34
C LYS A 163 8.90 16.14 -13.02
N PHE A 164 9.12 17.27 -12.32
CA PHE A 164 9.02 18.59 -12.96
C PHE A 164 10.12 18.82 -14.01
N ALA A 165 11.21 18.03 -14.02
CA ALA A 165 12.18 18.04 -15.12
C ALA A 165 11.55 17.68 -16.48
N VAL A 166 10.36 17.06 -16.49
CA VAL A 166 9.57 16.77 -17.70
C VAL A 166 9.26 18.04 -18.50
N GLU A 167 9.13 19.22 -17.87
CA GLU A 167 8.89 20.49 -18.57
C GLU A 167 9.94 20.73 -19.66
N SER A 168 11.22 20.79 -19.25
CA SER A 168 12.35 21.06 -20.14
C SER A 168 12.57 20.01 -21.24
N ILE A 169 12.09 18.78 -21.01
CA ILE A 169 12.11 17.71 -22.01
C ILE A 169 10.95 17.93 -22.97
N ALA A 170 9.73 18.15 -22.47
CA ALA A 170 8.52 18.29 -23.27
C ALA A 170 8.54 19.51 -24.19
N GLU A 171 9.28 20.57 -23.84
CA GLU A 171 9.52 21.71 -24.73
C GLU A 171 10.27 21.34 -26.03
N LYS A 172 11.00 20.22 -26.05
CA LYS A 172 11.88 19.83 -27.18
C LYS A 172 11.22 18.84 -28.13
N TYR A 173 10.26 18.06 -27.66
CA TYR A 173 9.53 17.08 -28.46
C TYR A 173 8.18 17.62 -28.89
N ASP A 174 7.64 17.14 -30.02
CA ASP A 174 6.29 17.51 -30.46
C ASP A 174 5.24 16.92 -29.52
N ARG A 175 5.51 15.72 -28.98
CA ARG A 175 4.70 15.05 -27.96
C ARG A 175 5.56 14.28 -26.97
N THR A 176 5.10 14.23 -25.73
CA THR A 176 5.79 13.59 -24.62
C THR A 176 4.82 12.70 -23.85
N LEU A 177 5.18 11.43 -23.67
CA LEU A 177 4.52 10.48 -22.79
C LEU A 177 5.39 10.26 -21.56
N PHE A 178 4.97 10.74 -20.40
CA PHE A 178 5.58 10.39 -19.13
C PHE A 178 5.03 9.06 -18.60
N LEU A 179 5.92 8.19 -18.12
CA LEU A 179 5.63 6.93 -17.44
C LEU A 179 6.40 6.86 -16.12
N ASP A 180 5.71 6.53 -15.03
CA ASP A 180 6.38 6.20 -13.77
C ASP A 180 7.25 4.94 -13.93
N ILE A 181 8.39 4.89 -13.22
CA ILE A 181 9.35 3.77 -13.33
C ILE A 181 8.77 2.44 -12.86
N ASP A 182 7.71 2.46 -12.05
CA ASP A 182 6.95 1.29 -11.61
C ASP A 182 5.77 0.95 -12.56
N CYS A 183 5.79 1.48 -13.79
CA CYS A 183 4.92 1.04 -14.89
C CYS A 183 5.57 -0.09 -15.71
N TYR A 184 4.81 -1.15 -15.97
CA TYR A 184 5.12 -2.17 -16.97
C TYR A 184 4.25 -1.94 -18.22
N VAL A 185 4.90 -1.81 -19.38
CA VAL A 185 4.23 -1.63 -20.67
C VAL A 185 4.17 -2.97 -21.40
N ARG A 186 2.96 -3.45 -21.74
CA ARG A 186 2.81 -4.67 -22.52
C ARG A 186 3.33 -4.48 -23.95
N ASP A 187 3.83 -5.56 -24.54
CA ASP A 187 4.18 -5.63 -25.96
C ASP A 187 2.97 -5.31 -26.86
N THR A 188 1.76 -5.68 -26.43
CA THR A 188 0.50 -5.39 -27.12
C THR A 188 0.00 -3.95 -26.94
N CYS A 189 0.69 -3.12 -26.13
CA CYS A 189 0.25 -1.75 -25.90
C CYS A 189 0.22 -0.98 -27.23
N PRO A 190 -0.95 -0.42 -27.62
CA PRO A 190 -1.06 0.36 -28.84
C PRO A 190 -0.28 1.67 -28.70
N ASN A 191 0.14 2.24 -29.83
CA ASN A 191 0.79 3.54 -29.87
C ASN A 191 -0.16 4.63 -29.32
N LEU A 192 0.11 5.12 -28.11
CA LEU A 192 -0.68 6.17 -27.47
C LEU A 192 -0.54 7.51 -28.20
N PHE A 193 0.58 7.78 -28.88
CA PHE A 193 0.76 8.99 -29.69
C PHE A 193 -0.18 9.03 -30.91
N GLU A 194 -0.62 7.88 -31.42
CA GLU A 194 -1.62 7.81 -32.49
C GLU A 194 -3.04 7.76 -31.93
N ARG A 195 -3.23 6.98 -30.85
CA ARG A 195 -4.55 6.73 -30.26
C ARG A 195 -5.15 7.95 -29.56
N CYS A 196 -4.32 8.76 -28.92
CA CYS A 196 -4.75 9.93 -28.16
C CYS A 196 -4.53 11.18 -29.02
N GLY A 197 -5.62 11.85 -29.42
CA GLY A 197 -5.57 13.06 -30.25
C GLY A 197 -4.72 14.19 -29.63
N ARG A 198 -4.29 15.12 -30.49
CA ARG A 198 -3.56 16.34 -30.11
C ARG A 198 -4.49 17.41 -29.50
N GLY A 199 -3.90 18.47 -28.94
CA GLY A 199 -4.60 19.62 -28.35
C GLY A 199 -5.16 19.35 -26.97
N ALA A 200 -4.67 18.31 -26.28
CA ALA A 200 -5.10 17.96 -24.94
C ALA A 200 -4.03 17.19 -24.16
N ILE A 201 -4.14 17.25 -22.84
CA ILE A 201 -3.37 16.44 -21.90
C ILE A 201 -4.18 15.19 -21.57
N TRP A 202 -3.58 14.02 -21.67
CA TRP A 202 -4.25 12.74 -21.38
C TRP A 202 -3.71 12.15 -20.09
N MET A 203 -4.58 12.00 -19.09
CA MET A 203 -4.26 11.43 -17.78
C MET A 203 -5.43 10.61 -17.24
N HIS A 204 -5.14 9.65 -16.36
CA HIS A 204 -6.19 8.83 -15.75
C HIS A 204 -6.86 9.58 -14.58
N PRO A 205 -8.19 9.73 -14.54
CA PRO A 205 -8.86 10.37 -13.40
C PRO A 205 -9.03 9.37 -12.25
N ASP A 206 -8.31 9.58 -11.13
CA ASP A 206 -8.39 8.67 -9.97
C ASP A 206 -9.61 8.94 -9.07
N ARG A 207 -10.24 10.12 -9.20
CA ARG A 207 -11.36 10.51 -8.34
C ARG A 207 -12.52 9.51 -8.26
N PRO A 208 -12.94 8.81 -9.33
CA PRO A 208 -13.97 7.75 -9.23
C PRO A 208 -13.55 6.51 -8.42
N PHE A 209 -12.28 6.42 -8.03
CA PHE A 209 -11.68 5.26 -7.36
C PHE A 209 -11.26 5.54 -5.91
N ILE A 210 -11.10 6.81 -5.52
CA ILE A 210 -10.73 7.19 -4.15
C ILE A 210 -11.96 7.19 -3.23
N GLY A 211 -11.79 6.65 -2.01
CA GLY A 211 -12.83 6.66 -0.98
C GLY A 211 -12.89 7.95 -0.15
N SER A 212 -11.91 8.86 -0.32
CA SER A 212 -11.80 10.08 0.49
C SER A 212 -11.04 11.19 -0.24
N ASP A 213 -11.61 12.38 -0.25
CA ASP A 213 -11.00 13.60 -0.81
C ASP A 213 -10.07 14.33 0.18
N LYS A 214 -9.76 13.74 1.35
CA LYS A 214 -9.03 14.46 2.40
C LYS A 214 -7.65 14.96 1.94
N PHE A 215 -6.93 14.14 1.17
CA PHE A 215 -5.63 14.51 0.64
C PHE A 215 -5.76 15.57 -0.47
N LEU A 216 -6.75 15.43 -1.37
CA LEU A 216 -7.03 16.44 -2.40
C LEU A 216 -7.34 17.82 -1.82
N ARG A 217 -8.12 17.88 -0.74
CA ARG A 217 -8.38 19.17 -0.05
C ARG A 217 -7.11 19.75 0.57
N LYS A 218 -6.20 18.89 1.03
CA LYS A 218 -4.88 19.31 1.54
C LYS A 218 -4.04 19.88 0.40
N ASP A 219 -3.94 19.19 -0.72
CA ASP A 219 -3.17 19.63 -1.89
C ASP A 219 -3.74 20.93 -2.47
N ALA A 220 -5.05 21.03 -2.65
CA ALA A 220 -5.73 22.25 -3.10
C ALA A 220 -5.45 23.43 -2.17
N ARG A 221 -5.36 23.21 -0.85
CA ARG A 221 -4.96 24.28 0.10
C ARG A 221 -3.50 24.68 -0.08
N ILE A 222 -2.59 23.72 -0.27
CA ILE A 222 -1.16 24.01 -0.47
C ILE A 222 -0.96 24.85 -1.73
N LEU A 223 -1.71 24.53 -2.80
CA LEU A 223 -1.66 25.23 -4.08
C LEU A 223 -2.49 26.54 -4.12
N GLY A 224 -3.10 26.95 -3.00
CA GLY A 224 -3.95 28.15 -2.96
C GLY A 224 -5.27 28.04 -3.74
N LYS A 225 -5.71 26.83 -4.09
CA LYS A 225 -6.93 26.53 -4.86
C LYS A 225 -8.06 25.97 -4.00
N GLN A 226 -8.24 26.52 -2.81
CA GLN A 226 -9.34 26.11 -1.93
C GLN A 226 -10.69 26.28 -2.63
N GLY A 227 -11.51 25.24 -2.62
CA GLY A 227 -12.82 25.24 -3.30
C GLY A 227 -12.80 24.74 -4.74
N GLN A 228 -11.62 24.65 -5.38
CA GLN A 228 -11.50 23.97 -6.67
C GLN A 228 -11.67 22.45 -6.49
N ARG A 229 -12.55 21.86 -7.30
CA ARG A 229 -12.80 20.42 -7.30
C ARG A 229 -11.84 19.72 -8.25
N LEU A 230 -10.72 19.24 -7.70
CA LEU A 230 -9.75 18.43 -8.43
C LEU A 230 -10.31 17.05 -8.79
N GLN A 231 -10.06 16.60 -10.02
CA GLN A 231 -10.37 15.27 -10.57
C GLN A 231 -9.33 14.21 -10.16
N CYS A 232 -8.22 14.62 -9.51
CA CYS A 232 -7.17 13.72 -9.08
C CYS A 232 -6.59 12.97 -10.28
N TYR A 233 -6.15 13.72 -11.30
CA TYR A 233 -5.50 13.10 -12.45
C TYR A 233 -4.16 12.50 -12.03
N ASN A 234 -3.97 11.21 -12.32
CA ASN A 234 -2.74 10.50 -12.04
C ASN A 234 -1.70 10.78 -13.11
N THR A 235 -0.57 11.37 -12.71
CA THR A 235 0.56 11.68 -13.60
C THR A 235 1.48 10.51 -13.89
N GLY A 236 1.25 9.31 -13.32
CA GLY A 236 2.11 8.16 -13.60
C GLY A 236 2.00 7.62 -15.03
N VAL A 237 0.95 8.01 -15.75
CA VAL A 237 0.87 7.93 -17.21
C VAL A 237 0.23 9.22 -17.72
N ALA A 238 1.04 10.09 -18.32
CA ALA A 238 0.60 11.39 -18.81
C ALA A 238 1.14 11.66 -20.21
N LEU A 239 0.25 11.91 -21.18
CA LEU A 239 0.62 12.26 -22.55
C LEU A 239 0.22 13.71 -22.84
N MET A 240 1.12 14.47 -23.46
CA MET A 240 0.88 15.86 -23.81
C MET A 240 1.60 16.27 -25.10
N ASP A 241 1.12 17.35 -25.71
CA ASP A 241 1.84 18.03 -26.80
C ASP A 241 2.80 19.09 -26.25
N ARG A 242 3.78 19.53 -27.06
CA ARG A 242 4.76 20.57 -26.70
C ARG A 242 4.16 21.81 -26.05
N GLU A 243 3.05 22.30 -26.60
CA GLU A 243 2.36 23.52 -26.12
C GLU A 243 1.84 23.42 -24.67
N HIS A 244 1.76 22.20 -24.14
CA HIS A 244 1.32 21.92 -22.77
C HIS A 244 2.49 21.72 -21.79
N ALA A 245 3.76 21.85 -22.22
CA ALA A 245 4.91 21.53 -21.37
C ALA A 245 4.92 22.29 -20.03
N SER A 246 4.44 23.54 -20.03
CA SER A 246 4.38 24.43 -18.86
C SER A 246 3.49 23.94 -17.71
N VAL A 247 2.66 22.91 -17.92
CA VAL A 247 1.91 22.29 -16.81
C VAL A 247 2.83 21.57 -15.82
N TRP A 248 4.03 21.20 -16.27
CA TRP A 248 5.09 20.62 -15.43
C TRP A 248 5.97 21.68 -14.77
N HIS A 249 5.65 22.95 -14.91
CA HIS A 249 6.36 23.98 -14.19
C HIS A 249 6.22 23.74 -12.68
N PRO A 250 7.32 23.70 -11.90
CA PRO A 250 7.21 23.48 -10.47
C PRO A 250 6.48 24.64 -9.79
N PRO A 251 5.74 24.42 -8.69
CA PRO A 251 5.20 25.52 -7.89
C PRO A 251 6.33 26.37 -7.31
N GLU A 252 6.20 27.71 -7.38
CA GLU A 252 7.23 28.64 -6.89
C GLU A 252 7.59 28.40 -5.42
N CYS A 253 6.62 27.98 -4.63
CA CYS A 253 6.77 27.72 -3.21
C CYS A 253 5.79 26.66 -2.73
N VAL A 254 6.27 25.69 -1.95
CA VAL A 254 5.43 24.72 -1.25
C VAL A 254 5.81 24.69 0.23
N SER A 255 4.85 25.07 1.09
CA SER A 255 5.05 25.07 2.55
C SER A 255 4.96 23.67 3.18
N GLU A 256 4.34 22.73 2.47
CA GLU A 256 4.20 21.32 2.84
C GLU A 256 4.19 20.49 1.57
N THR A 257 4.71 19.27 1.63
CA THR A 257 4.64 18.31 0.52
C THR A 257 3.67 17.17 0.84
N THR A 258 3.11 16.57 -0.21
CA THR A 258 2.39 15.29 -0.15
C THR A 258 2.88 14.41 -1.28
N HIS A 259 2.55 13.11 -1.24
CA HIS A 259 2.94 12.17 -2.29
C HIS A 259 2.18 12.41 -3.61
N THR A 260 1.06 13.15 -3.58
CA THR A 260 0.22 13.49 -4.74
C THR A 260 0.30 14.96 -5.15
N LEU A 261 1.06 15.79 -4.41
CA LEU A 261 1.06 17.24 -4.63
C LEU A 261 1.57 17.62 -6.03
N GLU A 262 2.52 16.86 -6.57
CA GLU A 262 2.99 17.03 -7.96
C GLU A 262 1.83 16.83 -8.94
N GLN A 263 1.07 15.75 -8.79
CA GLN A 263 -0.08 15.45 -9.65
C GLN A 263 -1.16 16.55 -9.58
N SER A 264 -1.47 16.98 -8.36
CA SER A 264 -2.40 18.09 -8.12
C SER A 264 -1.90 19.41 -8.73
N SER A 265 -0.59 19.67 -8.69
CA SER A 265 0.03 20.85 -9.30
C SER A 265 -0.13 20.84 -10.83
N VAL A 266 0.16 19.71 -11.47
CA VAL A 266 -0.01 19.54 -12.92
C VAL A 266 -1.47 19.75 -13.34
N GLU A 267 -2.42 19.14 -12.62
CA GLU A 267 -3.85 19.33 -12.88
C GLU A 267 -4.27 20.81 -12.74
N VAL A 268 -3.87 21.46 -11.64
CA VAL A 268 -4.22 22.87 -11.39
C VAL A 268 -3.68 23.77 -12.50
N ARG A 269 -2.41 23.59 -12.90
CA ARG A 269 -1.80 24.39 -13.96
C ARG A 269 -2.47 24.19 -15.30
N ALA A 270 -2.80 22.94 -15.65
CA ALA A 270 -3.55 22.66 -16.87
C ALA A 270 -4.90 23.39 -16.89
N VAL A 271 -5.63 23.38 -15.76
CA VAL A 271 -6.91 24.10 -15.65
C VAL A 271 -6.73 25.62 -15.71
N ASP A 272 -5.74 26.17 -14.98
CA ASP A 272 -5.45 27.61 -14.96
C ASP A 272 -5.05 28.14 -16.34
N ALA A 273 -4.30 27.35 -17.12
CA ALA A 273 -3.89 27.68 -18.48
C ALA A 273 -5.01 27.44 -19.52
N GLY A 274 -6.18 26.94 -19.11
CA GLY A 274 -7.29 26.66 -20.02
C GLY A 274 -7.05 25.45 -20.94
N HIS A 275 -6.10 24.59 -20.60
CA HIS A 275 -5.81 23.39 -21.38
C HIS A 275 -6.88 22.30 -21.15
N ALA A 276 -7.26 21.61 -22.22
CA ALA A 276 -8.17 20.48 -22.11
C ALA A 276 -7.43 19.27 -21.49
N ILE A 277 -7.99 18.70 -20.42
CA ILE A 277 -7.58 17.40 -19.90
C ILE A 277 -8.60 16.35 -20.34
N ARG A 278 -8.14 15.26 -20.95
CA ARG A 278 -8.95 14.15 -21.41
C ARG A 278 -8.64 12.90 -20.59
N ASN A 279 -9.69 12.12 -20.33
CA ASN A 279 -9.57 10.90 -19.54
C ASN A 279 -8.83 9.83 -20.34
N LEU A 280 -7.69 9.41 -19.82
CA LEU A 280 -7.01 8.20 -20.25
C LEU A 280 -7.76 6.98 -19.68
N PRO A 281 -8.19 6.01 -20.51
CA PRO A 281 -8.86 4.80 -20.02
C PRO A 281 -8.01 4.02 -19.01
N THR A 282 -8.65 3.41 -18.00
CA THR A 282 -7.98 2.64 -16.93
C THR A 282 -7.03 1.56 -17.45
N ARG A 283 -7.30 0.94 -18.61
CA ARG A 283 -6.37 -0.03 -19.23
C ARG A 283 -4.99 0.56 -19.57
N PHE A 284 -4.83 1.87 -19.65
CA PHE A 284 -3.55 2.54 -19.93
C PHE A 284 -2.94 3.18 -18.68
N ASN A 285 -3.54 3.00 -17.50
CA ASN A 285 -2.96 3.38 -16.21
C ASN A 285 -3.64 2.52 -15.12
N SER A 286 -3.47 1.20 -15.20
CA SER A 286 -4.10 0.27 -14.27
C SER A 286 -3.27 0.21 -13.00
N GLN A 287 -3.71 0.94 -11.97
CA GLN A 287 -2.96 1.22 -10.75
C GLN A 287 -3.20 0.23 -9.61
N TYR A 288 -2.12 -0.29 -9.02
CA TYR A 288 -2.16 -1.31 -7.97
C TYR A 288 -2.99 -0.91 -6.74
N TRP A 289 -2.93 0.35 -6.29
CA TRP A 289 -3.69 0.83 -5.13
C TRP A 289 -5.21 0.74 -5.31
N MET A 290 -5.71 0.65 -6.55
CA MET A 290 -7.13 0.38 -6.81
C MET A 290 -7.55 -1.01 -6.30
N GLY A 291 -6.59 -1.78 -5.78
CA GLY A 291 -6.74 -2.98 -5.00
C GLY A 291 -7.49 -4.00 -5.82
N GLN A 292 -8.74 -4.19 -5.44
CA GLN A 292 -9.67 -4.96 -6.23
C GLN A 292 -9.62 -4.55 -7.70
N ARG A 293 -10.07 -3.36 -8.10
CA ARG A 293 -10.31 -3.04 -9.52
C ARG A 293 -9.09 -3.30 -10.42
N PHE A 294 -7.88 -3.03 -9.93
CA PHE A 294 -6.61 -3.39 -10.57
C PHE A 294 -6.58 -4.84 -11.04
N TRP A 295 -6.77 -5.81 -10.15
CA TRP A 295 -6.67 -7.22 -10.54
C TRP A 295 -7.79 -7.69 -11.48
N ARG A 296 -8.93 -6.98 -11.60
CA ARG A 296 -9.98 -7.32 -12.60
C ARG A 296 -9.55 -6.88 -13.99
N SER A 297 -8.82 -5.78 -14.07
CA SER A 297 -8.46 -5.14 -15.33
C SER A 297 -7.04 -5.44 -15.78
N VAL A 298 -6.20 -6.03 -14.93
CA VAL A 298 -4.76 -6.22 -15.20
C VAL A 298 -4.47 -7.10 -16.41
N ASP A 299 -5.33 -8.08 -16.69
CA ASP A 299 -5.20 -8.95 -17.86
C ASP A 299 -5.46 -8.18 -19.16
N ASP A 300 -6.40 -7.23 -19.15
CA ASP A 300 -6.71 -6.34 -20.29
C ASP A 300 -5.86 -5.06 -20.32
N ALA A 301 -5.15 -4.77 -19.23
CA ALA A 301 -4.34 -3.57 -19.08
C ALA A 301 -3.15 -3.61 -20.03
N GLN A 302 -2.92 -2.51 -20.72
CA GLN A 302 -1.80 -2.30 -21.63
C GLN A 302 -0.61 -1.64 -20.92
N ILE A 303 -0.89 -0.83 -19.90
CA ILE A 303 0.11 -0.28 -18.97
C ILE A 303 -0.36 -0.61 -17.55
N ILE A 304 0.47 -1.38 -16.85
CA ILE A 304 0.24 -1.84 -15.48
C ILE A 304 1.11 -0.99 -14.56
N HIS A 305 0.49 -0.20 -13.70
CA HIS A 305 1.17 0.76 -12.85
C HIS A 305 1.14 0.26 -11.40
N PHE A 306 2.30 -0.06 -10.81
CA PHE A 306 2.38 -0.56 -9.44
C PHE A 306 2.37 0.57 -8.38
N ALA A 307 1.55 1.59 -8.63
CA ALA A 307 1.34 2.73 -7.76
C ALA A 307 0.97 2.30 -6.33
N ASN A 308 1.70 2.85 -5.35
CA ASN A 308 1.54 2.59 -3.91
C ASN A 308 1.79 1.13 -3.46
N ALA A 309 2.30 0.25 -4.33
CA ALA A 309 2.85 -1.02 -3.90
C ALA A 309 4.18 -0.78 -3.15
N ASP A 310 4.49 -1.58 -2.13
CA ASP A 310 5.84 -1.56 -1.55
C ASP A 310 6.87 -2.09 -2.56
N HIS A 311 8.13 -1.72 -2.36
CA HIS A 311 9.22 -2.03 -3.29
C HIS A 311 9.35 -3.53 -3.62
N SER A 312 9.29 -4.40 -2.60
CA SER A 312 9.42 -5.85 -2.81
C SER A 312 8.30 -6.42 -3.67
N THR A 313 7.10 -5.86 -3.52
CA THR A 313 5.93 -6.22 -4.33
C THR A 313 6.06 -5.77 -5.76
N ARG A 314 6.55 -4.54 -6.00
CA ARG A 314 6.78 -4.04 -7.35
C ARG A 314 7.72 -4.97 -8.10
N LEU A 315 8.89 -5.26 -7.52
CA LEU A 315 9.87 -6.17 -8.12
C LEU A 315 9.27 -7.54 -8.44
N ALA A 316 8.65 -8.19 -7.45
CA ALA A 316 8.11 -9.53 -7.63
C ALA A 316 7.02 -9.61 -8.71
N GLN A 317 6.17 -8.57 -8.83
CA GLN A 317 5.08 -8.57 -9.80
C GLN A 317 5.56 -8.16 -11.20
N ILE A 318 6.47 -7.20 -11.32
CA ILE A 318 7.07 -6.82 -12.60
C ILE A 318 7.92 -7.96 -13.15
N GLU A 319 8.73 -8.61 -12.32
CA GLU A 319 9.52 -9.78 -12.73
C GLU A 319 8.63 -10.90 -13.27
N ARG A 320 7.46 -11.13 -12.67
CA ARG A 320 6.46 -12.08 -13.20
C ARG A 320 5.93 -11.66 -14.56
N LEU A 321 5.66 -10.38 -14.76
CA LEU A 321 5.19 -9.87 -16.06
C LEU A 321 6.27 -10.05 -17.13
N VAL A 322 7.52 -9.68 -16.83
CA VAL A 322 8.69 -9.86 -17.72
C VAL A 322 8.88 -11.33 -18.08
N ASN A 323 8.78 -12.23 -17.11
CA ASN A 323 8.97 -13.67 -17.30
C ASN A 323 7.73 -14.38 -17.88
N GLY A 324 6.69 -13.65 -18.31
CA GLY A 324 5.43 -14.25 -18.77
C GLY A 324 4.74 -15.13 -17.71
N SER A 325 5.14 -14.98 -16.45
CA SER A 325 4.75 -15.78 -15.30
C SER A 325 3.62 -15.12 -14.50
N TRP A 326 2.94 -14.12 -15.09
CA TRP A 326 1.72 -13.55 -14.55
C TRP A 326 0.64 -14.63 -14.52
N VAL A 327 0.31 -15.09 -13.32
CA VAL A 327 -0.62 -16.21 -13.14
C VAL A 327 -1.81 -15.83 -12.29
N GLN A 328 -2.93 -16.44 -12.64
CA GLN A 328 -4.17 -16.33 -11.90
C GLN A 328 -3.99 -16.92 -10.49
N PRO A 329 -4.41 -16.24 -9.41
CA PRO A 329 -4.40 -16.83 -8.08
C PRO A 329 -5.26 -18.10 -8.02
N ILE A 330 -4.94 -19.05 -7.12
CA ILE A 330 -5.78 -20.23 -6.88
C ILE A 330 -6.55 -20.03 -5.57
N VAL A 331 -7.83 -20.40 -5.54
CA VAL A 331 -8.64 -20.40 -4.31
C VAL A 331 -9.13 -21.82 -4.09
N VAL A 332 -8.93 -22.40 -2.90
CA VAL A 332 -9.37 -23.75 -2.55
C VAL A 332 -10.55 -23.67 -1.58
N MET A 333 -11.75 -23.56 -2.12
CA MET A 333 -12.99 -23.64 -1.36
C MET A 333 -13.20 -25.06 -0.83
N THR A 334 -13.60 -25.20 0.42
CA THR A 334 -13.73 -26.52 1.03
C THR A 334 -14.67 -26.52 2.23
N THR A 335 -15.35 -27.64 2.44
CA THR A 335 -16.05 -27.91 3.69
C THR A 335 -15.09 -28.36 4.81
N PRO A 336 -15.49 -28.33 6.09
CA PRO A 336 -14.56 -28.60 7.19
C PRO A 336 -13.97 -30.00 7.09
N ARG A 337 -12.65 -30.14 7.29
CA ARG A 337 -11.94 -31.43 7.37
C ARG A 337 -12.05 -32.35 6.14
N THR A 338 -12.19 -31.79 4.95
CA THR A 338 -12.08 -32.54 3.68
C THR A 338 -10.68 -33.10 3.41
N GLY A 339 -9.63 -32.54 4.03
CA GLY A 339 -8.23 -32.83 3.71
C GLY A 339 -7.54 -31.75 2.86
N SER A 340 -8.17 -30.58 2.71
CA SER A 340 -7.64 -29.42 1.96
C SER A 340 -6.21 -29.03 2.30
N ASN A 341 -5.76 -29.24 3.54
CA ASN A 341 -4.38 -28.89 3.94
C ASN A 341 -3.33 -29.64 3.12
N LEU A 342 -3.62 -30.86 2.63
CA LEU A 342 -2.70 -31.60 1.78
C LEU A 342 -2.51 -30.89 0.43
N LEU A 343 -3.62 -30.52 -0.21
CA LEU A 343 -3.60 -29.78 -1.47
C LEU A 343 -2.94 -28.42 -1.28
N VAL A 344 -3.32 -27.71 -0.22
CA VAL A 344 -2.85 -26.37 0.06
C VAL A 344 -1.33 -26.37 0.33
N ASP A 345 -0.87 -27.20 1.25
CA ASP A 345 0.56 -27.29 1.59
C ASP A 345 1.40 -27.68 0.36
N SER A 346 0.87 -28.53 -0.52
CA SER A 346 1.57 -28.95 -1.74
C SER A 346 1.64 -27.81 -2.77
N LEU A 347 0.52 -27.14 -3.04
CA LEU A 347 0.47 -25.97 -3.93
C LEU A 347 1.39 -24.84 -3.44
N ALA A 348 1.51 -24.67 -2.12
CA ALA A 348 2.40 -23.67 -1.53
C ALA A 348 3.90 -23.93 -1.80
N THR A 349 4.28 -25.13 -2.23
CA THR A 349 5.66 -25.44 -2.66
C THR A 349 5.95 -25.05 -4.11
N HIS A 350 4.93 -24.65 -4.87
CA HIS A 350 5.09 -24.26 -6.26
C HIS A 350 5.86 -22.93 -6.35
N PRO A 351 6.80 -22.74 -7.30
CA PRO A 351 7.56 -21.49 -7.43
C PRO A 351 6.71 -20.24 -7.71
N GLN A 352 5.52 -20.43 -8.27
CA GLN A 352 4.55 -19.34 -8.51
C GLN A 352 3.56 -19.15 -7.34
N ALA A 353 3.64 -19.97 -6.29
CA ALA A 353 2.92 -19.72 -5.04
C ALA A 353 3.62 -18.58 -4.27
N VAL A 354 2.87 -17.59 -3.79
CA VAL A 354 3.46 -16.45 -3.05
C VAL A 354 3.20 -16.58 -1.56
N SER A 355 1.97 -16.94 -1.18
CA SER A 355 1.62 -17.29 0.19
C SER A 355 0.29 -18.05 0.28
N ALA A 356 0.14 -18.81 1.36
CA ALA A 356 -1.08 -19.52 1.71
C ALA A 356 -1.74 -18.87 2.93
N SER A 357 -3.06 -18.65 2.89
CA SER A 357 -3.84 -18.20 4.05
C SER A 357 -5.09 -19.04 4.25
N GLU A 358 -5.43 -19.34 5.50
CA GLU A 358 -6.70 -20.00 5.85
C GLU A 358 -7.70 -18.97 6.37
N TRP A 359 -8.95 -19.03 5.90
CA TRP A 359 -10.04 -18.17 6.34
C TRP A 359 -11.10 -19.02 7.04
N PHE A 360 -11.27 -18.80 8.33
CA PHE A 360 -12.29 -19.49 9.10
C PHE A 360 -13.50 -18.59 9.37
N SER A 361 -14.68 -19.15 9.11
CA SER A 361 -15.94 -18.52 9.46
C SER A 361 -16.07 -18.47 10.99
N PRO A 362 -16.31 -17.28 11.60
CA PRO A 362 -16.51 -17.15 13.04
C PRO A 362 -17.65 -18.01 13.58
N THR A 363 -18.69 -18.26 12.77
CA THR A 363 -19.82 -19.11 13.18
C THR A 363 -19.43 -20.58 13.30
N LEU A 364 -18.37 -21.02 12.60
CA LEU A 364 -17.84 -22.37 12.72
C LEU A 364 -16.84 -22.52 13.86
N THR A 365 -16.07 -21.49 14.17
CA THR A 365 -14.97 -21.57 15.14
C THR A 365 -15.35 -21.14 16.55
N GLY A 366 -16.43 -20.36 16.70
CA GLY A 366 -16.75 -19.68 17.96
C GLY A 366 -15.70 -18.62 18.36
N VAL A 367 -14.75 -18.30 17.46
CA VAL A 367 -13.70 -17.31 17.66
C VAL A 367 -14.10 -16.04 16.91
N PRO A 368 -14.06 -14.84 17.53
CA PRO A 368 -14.25 -13.57 16.82
C PRO A 368 -13.30 -13.50 15.61
N ALA A 369 -13.70 -12.83 14.52
CA ALA A 369 -12.94 -12.68 13.26
C ALA A 369 -11.57 -11.96 13.38
N ALA A 370 -10.98 -11.94 14.57
CA ALA A 370 -9.73 -11.30 14.89
C ALA A 370 -8.57 -12.27 14.66
N ASN A 371 -8.15 -12.42 13.39
CA ASN A 371 -6.74 -12.24 13.02
C ASN A 371 -6.48 -12.35 11.50
N ARG A 372 -5.95 -11.24 10.98
CA ARG A 372 -4.88 -11.13 9.97
C ARG A 372 -5.19 -11.49 8.52
N ALA A 373 -5.98 -10.61 7.90
CA ALA A 373 -5.76 -10.14 6.54
C ALA A 373 -4.47 -9.29 6.39
N ARG A 374 -3.37 -9.59 7.12
CA ARG A 374 -2.08 -8.93 6.89
C ARG A 374 -1.43 -9.62 5.70
N GLY A 375 -1.69 -9.12 4.49
CA GLY A 375 -1.03 -9.59 3.26
C GLY A 375 -1.96 -10.21 2.20
N LEU A 376 -3.20 -9.74 2.08
CA LEU A 376 -4.12 -10.18 1.01
C LEU A 376 -3.60 -9.92 -0.41
N GLY A 377 -2.57 -9.10 -0.57
CA GLY A 377 -1.91 -8.85 -1.87
C GLY A 377 -1.08 -10.02 -2.41
N TYR A 378 -0.89 -11.10 -1.64
CA TYR A 378 0.06 -12.18 -2.00
C TYR A 378 -0.53 -13.59 -1.85
N CYS A 379 -1.68 -13.74 -1.21
CA CYS A 379 -2.21 -15.09 -1.01
C CYS A 379 -2.83 -15.59 -2.31
N ASN A 380 -2.35 -16.70 -2.84
CA ASN A 380 -2.93 -17.37 -4.00
C ASN A 380 -3.42 -18.77 -3.64
N LEU A 381 -3.90 -18.90 -2.40
CA LEU A 381 -4.45 -20.13 -1.83
C LEU A 381 -5.26 -19.82 -0.57
N PHE A 382 -6.57 -19.99 -0.68
CA PHE A 382 -7.53 -19.68 0.39
C PHE A 382 -8.34 -20.90 0.74
N LYS A 383 -8.56 -21.12 2.03
CA LYS A 383 -9.50 -22.11 2.56
C LYS A 383 -10.68 -21.36 3.13
N VAL A 384 -11.89 -21.51 2.59
CA VAL A 384 -13.04 -20.65 2.96
C VAL A 384 -14.19 -21.47 3.51
N PHE A 385 -14.77 -20.95 4.60
CA PHE A 385 -15.94 -21.48 5.27
C PHE A 385 -17.07 -20.46 5.26
N GLU A 386 -18.29 -20.93 5.06
CA GLU A 386 -19.47 -20.10 4.86
C GLU A 386 -19.78 -19.21 6.08
N SER A 387 -19.70 -17.88 5.90
CA SER A 387 -20.60 -16.92 6.56
C SER A 387 -20.74 -15.66 5.71
N GLU A 388 -21.95 -15.10 5.65
CA GLU A 388 -22.29 -13.90 4.86
C GLU A 388 -21.41 -12.69 5.17
N ARG A 389 -20.92 -12.55 6.41
CA ARG A 389 -20.24 -11.34 6.89
C ARG A 389 -18.78 -11.21 6.46
N GLN A 390 -18.15 -12.29 5.99
CA GLN A 390 -16.78 -12.29 5.45
C GLN A 390 -16.76 -12.41 3.92
N MET A 391 -17.93 -12.48 3.28
CA MET A 391 -18.01 -12.66 1.83
C MET A 391 -17.53 -11.46 1.02
N ASP A 392 -17.48 -10.23 1.54
CA ASP A 392 -17.10 -9.09 0.67
C ASP A 392 -15.62 -9.14 0.25
N GLY A 393 -14.72 -9.48 1.18
CA GLY A 393 -13.30 -9.72 0.87
C GLY A 393 -13.05 -11.05 0.18
N PHE A 394 -13.94 -12.04 0.34
CA PHE A 394 -13.84 -13.31 -0.39
C PHE A 394 -14.35 -13.19 -1.82
N LYS A 395 -15.51 -12.57 -2.06
CA LYS A 395 -16.10 -12.28 -3.38
C LYS A 395 -15.09 -11.58 -4.29
N GLU A 396 -14.32 -10.65 -3.71
CA GLU A 396 -13.20 -9.96 -4.34
C GLU A 396 -12.16 -10.90 -4.97
N ILE A 397 -11.65 -11.85 -4.19
CA ILE A 397 -10.59 -12.79 -4.59
C ILE A 397 -11.18 -13.88 -5.49
N ARG A 398 -12.38 -14.34 -5.14
CA ARG A 398 -13.16 -15.37 -5.80
C ARG A 398 -13.38 -15.06 -7.28
N ASP A 399 -13.81 -13.85 -7.64
CA ASP A 399 -14.14 -13.51 -9.03
C ASP A 399 -12.91 -13.44 -9.98
N ARG A 400 -11.69 -13.66 -9.48
CA ARG A 400 -10.43 -13.56 -10.26
C ARG A 400 -9.48 -14.71 -10.04
N SER A 401 -9.82 -15.61 -9.15
CA SER A 401 -9.00 -16.77 -8.88
C SER A 401 -9.51 -17.94 -9.70
N PHE A 402 -8.62 -18.87 -9.99
CA PHE A 402 -9.03 -20.21 -10.36
C PHE A 402 -9.54 -20.90 -9.09
N ARG A 403 -10.85 -21.13 -9.02
CA ARG A 403 -11.56 -21.63 -7.85
C ARG A 403 -11.70 -23.13 -7.90
N ILE A 404 -11.07 -23.79 -6.94
CA ILE A 404 -11.17 -25.22 -6.72
C ILE A 404 -12.13 -25.44 -5.57
N TYR A 405 -13.20 -26.19 -5.79
CA TYR A 405 -13.99 -26.75 -4.70
C TYR A 405 -13.52 -28.18 -4.40
N LEU A 406 -12.88 -28.35 -3.25
CA LEU A 406 -12.48 -29.67 -2.75
C LEU A 406 -13.54 -30.20 -1.78
N TYR A 407 -14.11 -31.36 -2.09
CA TYR A 407 -15.18 -31.98 -1.31
C TYR A 407 -14.87 -33.44 -0.98
N ARG A 408 -15.59 -34.03 -0.03
CA ARG A 408 -15.54 -35.48 0.25
C ARG A 408 -16.85 -36.12 -0.19
N ARG A 409 -16.79 -37.30 -0.81
CA ARG A 409 -18.00 -38.08 -1.10
C ARG A 409 -18.53 -38.76 0.16
N ASP A 410 -17.63 -39.23 1.01
CA ASP A 410 -17.98 -39.86 2.28
C ASP A 410 -18.22 -38.80 3.36
N VAL A 411 -19.47 -38.34 3.44
CA VAL A 411 -19.93 -37.34 4.41
C VAL A 411 -19.76 -37.84 5.83
N ASP A 412 -19.98 -39.13 6.09
CA ASP A 412 -19.83 -39.70 7.43
C ASP A 412 -18.37 -39.66 7.89
N ALA A 413 -17.42 -40.06 7.03
CA ALA A 413 -15.99 -39.94 7.32
C ALA A 413 -15.56 -38.48 7.52
N GLN A 414 -16.17 -37.54 6.81
CA GLN A 414 -15.95 -36.11 7.01
C GLN A 414 -16.48 -35.64 8.38
N LEU A 415 -17.70 -36.03 8.76
CA LEU A 415 -18.30 -35.71 10.06
C LEU A 415 -17.49 -36.31 11.22
N THR A 416 -17.03 -37.57 11.09
CA THR A 416 -16.13 -38.20 12.08
C THR A 416 -14.83 -37.40 12.22
N SER A 417 -14.22 -37.00 11.10
CA SER A 417 -12.98 -36.22 11.10
C SER A 417 -13.15 -34.83 11.72
N TRP A 418 -14.33 -34.22 11.54
CA TRP A 418 -14.69 -32.94 12.15
C TRP A 418 -14.92 -33.09 13.65
N ARG A 419 -15.69 -34.08 14.08
CA ARG A 419 -15.91 -34.37 15.50
C ARG A 419 -14.59 -34.59 16.25
N LEU A 420 -13.71 -35.42 15.71
CA LEU A 420 -12.37 -35.66 16.30
C LEU A 420 -11.54 -34.37 16.41
N ALA A 421 -11.62 -33.48 15.42
CA ALA A 421 -10.92 -32.19 15.47
C ALA A 421 -11.48 -31.27 16.56
N CYS A 422 -12.82 -31.25 16.71
CA CYS A 422 -13.51 -30.54 17.78
C CYS A 422 -13.11 -31.06 19.17
N GLU A 423 -13.14 -32.38 19.36
CA GLU A 423 -12.81 -33.04 20.64
C GLU A 423 -11.33 -32.88 21.03
N SER A 424 -10.42 -32.92 20.04
CA SER A 424 -8.98 -32.81 20.29
C SER A 424 -8.47 -31.37 20.42
N GLY A 425 -9.29 -30.37 20.11
CA GLY A 425 -8.88 -28.96 20.07
C GLY A 425 -7.96 -28.60 18.88
N TRP A 426 -7.80 -29.49 17.90
CA TRP A 426 -7.04 -29.24 16.66
C TRP A 426 -7.90 -28.65 15.54
N PHE A 427 -8.97 -27.94 15.92
CA PHE A 427 -9.92 -27.36 14.98
C PHE A 427 -9.36 -26.13 14.28
N VAL A 428 -8.84 -25.15 15.04
CA VAL A 428 -8.16 -23.96 14.52
C VAL A 428 -6.85 -23.71 15.25
N ALA A 429 -5.91 -23.03 14.58
CA ALA A 429 -4.60 -22.74 15.14
C ALA A 429 -4.66 -21.95 16.47
N GLU A 430 -5.71 -21.15 16.68
CA GLU A 430 -5.91 -20.35 17.89
C GLU A 430 -6.51 -21.13 19.07
N THR A 431 -7.18 -22.26 18.83
CA THR A 431 -7.80 -23.10 19.89
C THR A 431 -6.94 -24.30 20.26
N ARG A 432 -5.65 -24.31 19.89
CA ARG A 432 -4.75 -25.43 20.20
C ARG A 432 -4.90 -25.85 21.66
N ASP A 433 -5.18 -27.14 21.84
CA ASP A 433 -5.39 -27.81 23.13
C ASP A 433 -6.68 -27.45 23.90
N LYS A 434 -7.67 -26.79 23.27
CA LYS A 434 -9.01 -26.58 23.85
C LYS A 434 -10.09 -27.24 22.99
N PRO A 435 -10.76 -28.29 23.49
CA PRO A 435 -11.92 -28.86 22.81
C PRO A 435 -12.97 -27.80 22.53
N VAL A 436 -13.62 -27.88 21.37
CA VAL A 436 -14.77 -27.05 21.00
C VAL A 436 -16.00 -27.94 20.76
N PRO A 437 -17.22 -27.47 21.03
CA PRO A 437 -18.42 -28.26 20.76
C PRO A 437 -18.54 -28.62 19.27
N PHE A 438 -18.90 -29.87 18.99
CA PHE A 438 -19.27 -30.29 17.64
C PHE A 438 -20.64 -29.69 17.27
N PRO A 439 -20.78 -29.02 16.12
CA PRO A 439 -22.04 -28.38 15.75
C PRO A 439 -23.13 -29.42 15.51
N ALA A 440 -24.31 -29.22 16.14
CA ALA A 440 -25.44 -30.12 16.00
C ALA A 440 -25.98 -30.19 14.57
N ASN A 441 -25.80 -29.11 13.79
CA ASN A 441 -26.22 -29.00 12.39
C ASN A 441 -25.05 -29.16 11.38
N ALA A 442 -24.05 -29.98 11.72
CA ALA A 442 -22.86 -30.16 10.89
C ALA A 442 -23.17 -30.67 9.47
N THR A 443 -24.14 -31.59 9.35
CA THR A 443 -24.57 -32.17 8.07
C THR A 443 -25.19 -31.12 7.16
N GLU A 444 -26.08 -30.29 7.71
CA GLU A 444 -26.74 -29.20 6.97
C GLU A 444 -25.72 -28.17 6.50
N GLN A 445 -24.71 -27.87 7.32
CA GLN A 445 -23.63 -26.96 6.96
C GLN A 445 -22.75 -27.50 5.82
N ILE A 446 -22.43 -28.80 5.81
CA ILE A 446 -21.70 -29.43 4.70
C ILE A 446 -22.54 -29.33 3.41
N ALA A 447 -23.83 -29.67 3.48
CA ALA A 447 -24.71 -29.62 2.32
C ALA A 447 -24.94 -28.19 1.80
N ALA A 448 -25.03 -27.19 2.68
CA ALA A 448 -25.16 -25.78 2.30
C ALA A 448 -23.91 -25.28 1.56
N ALA A 449 -22.73 -25.50 2.15
CA ALA A 449 -21.46 -25.15 1.54
C ALA A 449 -21.23 -25.89 0.21
N GLU A 450 -21.66 -27.15 0.09
CA GLU A 450 -21.60 -27.87 -1.19
C GLU A 450 -22.42 -27.17 -2.28
N ARG A 451 -23.68 -26.82 -2.00
CA ARG A 451 -24.51 -26.11 -2.98
C ARG A 451 -23.87 -24.80 -3.43
N VAL A 452 -23.35 -24.02 -2.48
CA VAL A 452 -22.75 -22.70 -2.76
C VAL A 452 -21.42 -22.84 -3.49
N PHE A 453 -20.48 -23.62 -2.96
CA PHE A 453 -19.13 -23.73 -3.52
C PHE A 453 -19.10 -24.50 -4.84
N ARG A 454 -19.94 -25.53 -5.02
CA ARG A 454 -19.99 -26.24 -6.30
C ARG A 454 -20.50 -25.36 -7.42
N ALA A 455 -21.51 -24.53 -7.17
CA ALA A 455 -22.03 -23.58 -8.16
C ALA A 455 -21.03 -22.47 -8.49
N ASP A 456 -20.14 -22.15 -7.55
CA ASP A 456 -19.14 -21.09 -7.70
C ASP A 456 -17.76 -21.59 -8.15
N ALA A 457 -17.52 -22.90 -8.24
CA ALA A 457 -16.19 -23.43 -8.57
C ALA A 457 -15.92 -23.47 -10.08
N ASP A 458 -14.67 -23.18 -10.45
CA ASP A 458 -14.16 -23.46 -11.80
C ASP A 458 -13.77 -24.94 -11.95
N LEU A 459 -13.40 -25.59 -10.84
CA LEU A 459 -13.08 -27.01 -10.77
C LEU A 459 -13.58 -27.62 -9.45
N ALA A 460 -14.40 -28.66 -9.51
CA ALA A 460 -14.80 -29.43 -8.33
C ALA A 460 -14.05 -30.78 -8.29
N ILE A 461 -13.45 -31.11 -7.16
CA ILE A 461 -12.61 -32.30 -6.99
C ILE A 461 -13.05 -33.06 -5.74
N ALA A 462 -13.35 -34.35 -5.91
CA ALA A 462 -13.52 -35.25 -4.77
C ALA A 462 -12.14 -35.55 -4.16
N TYR A 463 -12.03 -35.43 -2.83
CA TYR A 463 -10.79 -35.67 -2.10
C TYR A 463 -10.25 -37.07 -2.38
N GLU A 464 -11.12 -38.07 -2.44
CA GLU A 464 -10.75 -39.46 -2.73
C GLU A 464 -10.08 -39.59 -4.10
N ASP A 465 -10.63 -38.92 -5.12
CA ASP A 465 -10.07 -38.93 -6.49
C ASP A 465 -8.75 -38.16 -6.55
N MET A 466 -8.66 -37.02 -5.84
CA MET A 466 -7.42 -36.25 -5.74
C MET A 466 -6.29 -37.10 -5.16
N ILE A 467 -6.57 -37.90 -4.12
CA ILE A 467 -5.55 -38.76 -3.50
C ILE A 467 -5.17 -39.91 -4.42
N ALA A 468 -6.16 -40.57 -5.05
CA ALA A 468 -5.91 -41.68 -5.96
C ALA A 468 -5.14 -41.25 -7.23
N ASN A 469 -5.40 -40.04 -7.71
CA ASN A 469 -4.88 -39.51 -8.98
C ASN A 469 -4.10 -38.21 -8.77
N TRP A 470 -3.22 -38.19 -7.75
CA TRP A 470 -2.56 -36.96 -7.29
C TRP A 470 -1.84 -36.17 -8.40
N ASN A 471 -0.96 -36.84 -9.14
CA ASN A 471 -0.14 -36.17 -10.17
C ASN A 471 -1.02 -35.56 -11.28
N ASP A 472 -2.02 -36.30 -11.76
CA ASP A 472 -2.93 -35.83 -12.80
C ASP A 472 -3.81 -34.69 -12.31
N THR A 473 -4.27 -34.77 -11.06
CA THR A 473 -5.08 -33.72 -10.43
C THR A 473 -4.28 -32.43 -10.30
N ILE A 474 -3.03 -32.49 -9.83
CA ILE A 474 -2.15 -31.31 -9.74
C ILE A 474 -1.86 -30.75 -11.13
N ALA A 475 -1.51 -31.60 -12.11
CA ALA A 475 -1.26 -31.15 -13.47
C ALA A 475 -2.49 -30.44 -14.08
N ASN A 476 -3.70 -30.95 -13.80
CA ASN A 476 -4.94 -30.32 -14.25
C ASN A 476 -5.19 -28.96 -13.58
N ILE A 477 -4.99 -28.87 -12.26
CA ILE A 477 -5.11 -27.62 -11.51
C ILE A 477 -4.14 -26.57 -12.07
N LEU A 478 -2.87 -26.92 -12.23
CA LEU A 478 -1.85 -26.00 -12.73
C LEU A 478 -2.19 -25.52 -14.15
N ARG A 479 -2.61 -26.44 -15.03
CA ARG A 479 -3.03 -26.08 -16.40
C ARG A 479 -4.19 -25.10 -16.42
N LEU A 480 -5.24 -25.37 -15.66
CA LEU A 480 -6.45 -24.53 -15.63
C LEU A 480 -6.20 -23.17 -14.97
N ALA A 481 -5.34 -23.14 -13.93
CA ALA A 481 -4.88 -21.91 -13.30
C ALA A 481 -3.86 -21.12 -14.15
N LYS A 482 -3.44 -21.69 -15.30
CA LYS A 482 -2.36 -21.19 -16.15
C LYS A 482 -1.00 -21.09 -15.42
N TRP A 483 -0.79 -21.93 -14.41
CA TRP A 483 0.51 -22.09 -13.76
C TRP A 483 1.40 -23.01 -14.61
N LYS A 484 2.70 -22.79 -14.53
CA LYS A 484 3.70 -23.68 -15.10
C LYS A 484 3.49 -25.09 -14.55
N LEU A 485 3.50 -26.09 -15.42
CA LEU A 485 3.38 -27.47 -14.98
C LEU A 485 4.60 -27.86 -14.14
N ALA A 486 4.33 -28.45 -12.98
CA ALA A 486 5.35 -28.97 -12.07
C ALA A 486 4.80 -30.21 -11.35
N THR A 487 5.69 -31.16 -11.04
CA THR A 487 5.35 -32.29 -10.18
C THR A 487 5.44 -31.84 -8.73
N LEU A 488 4.30 -31.80 -8.03
CA LEU A 488 4.27 -31.45 -6.61
C LEU A 488 4.16 -32.72 -5.77
N GLN A 489 5.05 -32.86 -4.79
CA GLN A 489 4.98 -33.96 -3.83
C GLN A 489 3.72 -33.83 -2.99
N GLN A 490 3.00 -34.93 -2.81
CA GLN A 490 1.86 -34.97 -1.92
C GLN A 490 2.35 -34.71 -0.49
N ALA A 491 1.91 -33.59 0.09
CA ALA A 491 2.20 -33.27 1.48
C ALA A 491 1.79 -34.46 2.38
N ARG A 492 2.64 -34.82 3.35
CA ARG A 492 2.36 -35.90 4.31
C ARG A 492 2.24 -35.31 5.70
N ARG A 493 1.03 -34.89 6.09
CA ARG A 493 0.74 -34.63 7.51
C ARG A 493 0.22 -35.91 8.16
N ARG A 494 1.10 -36.70 8.75
CA ARG A 494 0.67 -37.67 9.78
C ARG A 494 0.26 -36.86 11.00
N ILE A 495 -1.03 -36.83 11.29
CA ILE A 495 -1.50 -36.52 12.65
C ILE A 495 -0.93 -37.64 13.51
N LYS A 496 0.19 -37.42 14.18
CA LYS A 496 0.66 -38.37 15.18
C LYS A 496 -0.41 -38.40 16.27
N PRO A 497 -1.09 -39.53 16.52
CA PRO A 497 -1.93 -39.64 17.71
C PRO A 497 -1.04 -39.26 18.89
N ARG A 498 -1.40 -38.22 19.66
CA ARG A 498 -0.76 -38.05 20.96
C ARG A 498 -1.10 -39.32 21.72
N ALA A 499 -0.08 -39.98 22.30
CA ALA A 499 -0.34 -41.01 23.29
C ALA A 499 -1.31 -40.40 24.29
N VAL A 500 -2.48 -41.03 24.47
CA VAL A 500 -3.44 -40.61 25.49
C VAL A 500 -2.67 -40.69 26.79
N VAL A 501 -2.26 -39.53 27.31
CA VAL A 501 -1.63 -39.46 28.62
C VAL A 501 -2.75 -39.83 29.57
N GLY A 502 -2.73 -41.07 30.07
CA GLY A 502 -3.72 -41.58 31.01
C GLY A 502 -3.85 -40.58 32.15
N ARG A 503 -5.08 -40.09 32.36
CA ARG A 503 -5.44 -39.33 33.56
C ARG A 503 -5.75 -40.30 34.68
#